data_AF-A0A959VJJ6-F1
#
_entry.id   AF-A0A959VJJ6-F1
#
_cell.length_a   1.000
_cell.length_b   1.000
_cell.length_c   1.000
_cell.angle_alpha   90.00
_cell.angle_beta   90.00
_cell.angle_gamma   90.00
#
_symmetry.space_group_name_H-M   'P 1'
#
loop_
_entity.id
_entity.type
_entity.pdbx_description
1 polymer ?
#
loop_
_entity_poly.entity_id
_entity_poly.type
_entity_poly.pdbx_seq_one_letter_code
_entity_poly.pdbx_strand_id
1 'polypeptide(L)'
;MRDRVVLLAGAGNVRCAPPVLASLATWYPDDVVTLSLFDANLERLDLIDRLARKLFDDFNRDLLIRSSTDLSEASEGTTDLVLMLNEDGSRRMVGAVSSDKLQAFEEMEEDPFELRKGDRNRPTPPEQLSPATRNMLSQPKATGPRDEVILAAANLVLEQTPDSRTVSLMRGVVLPSGTEHLHLNWPEPIDEMKLPLIPHQILRWIYCDEPTNDLIEAGRNNPFRAWLED
;
A
#
# COMPACT_ATOMS: atom_id res chain seq x y z
N MET A 1 0.63 21.26 20.00
CA MET A 1 0.50 20.46 18.78
C MET A 1 0.61 19.02 19.17
N ARG A 2 -0.37 18.19 18.83
CA ARG A 2 -0.21 16.74 18.89
C ARG A 2 0.31 16.34 17.51
N ASP A 3 1.38 15.58 17.46
CA ASP A 3 1.84 15.03 16.18
C ASP A 3 0.81 14.00 15.73
N ARG A 4 0.23 14.21 14.55
CA ARG A 4 -0.78 13.33 13.97
C ARG A 4 -0.10 12.41 12.96
N VAL A 5 -0.23 11.10 13.13
CA VAL A 5 0.38 10.10 12.23
C VAL A 5 -0.74 9.36 11.52
N VAL A 6 -0.88 9.62 10.23
CA VAL A 6 -1.89 9.00 9.37
C VAL A 6 -1.25 7.81 8.66
N LEU A 7 -1.68 6.59 9.02
CA LEU A 7 -1.27 5.36 8.35
C LEU A 7 -2.26 5.00 7.24
N LEU A 8 -1.73 4.87 6.02
CA LEU A 8 -2.43 4.30 4.88
C LEU A 8 -2.05 2.82 4.75
N ALA A 9 -2.85 1.93 5.33
CA ALA A 9 -2.64 0.48 5.24
C ALA A 9 -3.26 -0.08 3.95
N GLY A 10 -2.42 -0.64 3.07
CA GLY A 10 -2.79 -0.96 1.70
C GLY A 10 -2.64 0.24 0.76
N ALA A 11 -1.60 1.05 0.97
CA ALA A 11 -1.29 2.22 0.17
C ALA A 11 -1.13 1.87 -1.33
N GLY A 12 -0.72 0.66 -1.68
CA GLY A 12 -0.62 0.19 -3.06
C GLY A 12 -1.98 -0.09 -3.72
N ASN A 13 -3.10 0.10 -3.02
CA ASN A 13 -4.43 -0.01 -3.61
C ASN A 13 -4.71 1.18 -4.54
N VAL A 14 -4.40 1.00 -5.82
CA VAL A 14 -4.54 2.01 -6.89
C VAL A 14 -5.95 2.59 -7.05
N ARG A 15 -6.98 1.92 -6.50
CA ARG A 15 -8.35 2.46 -6.46
C ARG A 15 -8.51 3.53 -5.39
N CYS A 16 -7.97 3.28 -4.20
CA CYS A 16 -8.22 4.10 -3.01
C CYS A 16 -7.15 5.16 -2.81
N ALA A 17 -5.89 4.80 -3.05
CA ALA A 17 -4.76 5.62 -2.67
C ALA A 17 -4.70 6.97 -3.40
N PRO A 18 -4.89 7.06 -4.74
CA PRO A 18 -4.86 8.37 -5.40
C PRO A 18 -5.87 9.39 -4.83
N PRO A 19 -7.18 9.10 -4.72
CA PRO A 19 -8.12 10.07 -4.18
C PRO A 19 -7.93 10.34 -2.67
N VAL A 20 -7.46 9.35 -1.90
CA VAL A 20 -7.09 9.57 -0.48
C VAL A 20 -5.92 10.53 -0.36
N LEU A 21 -4.87 10.34 -1.16
CA LEU A 21 -3.71 11.23 -1.20
C LEU A 21 -4.11 12.64 -1.66
N ALA A 22 -4.99 12.76 -2.65
CA ALA A 22 -5.53 14.04 -3.07
C ALA A 22 -6.31 14.75 -1.96
N SER A 23 -7.04 13.98 -1.14
CA SER A 23 -7.75 14.50 0.03
C SER A 23 -6.79 15.02 1.09
N LEU A 24 -5.72 14.27 1.38
CA LEU A 24 -4.68 14.66 2.32
C LEU A 24 -3.85 15.86 1.82
N ALA A 25 -3.54 15.92 0.53
CA ALA A 25 -2.79 17.02 -0.08
C ALA A 25 -3.57 18.34 -0.04
N THR A 26 -4.91 18.27 -0.08
CA THR A 26 -5.80 19.43 0.03
C THR A 26 -6.26 19.71 1.46
N TRP A 27 -5.78 18.96 2.45
CA TRP A 27 -6.15 19.08 3.85
C TRP A 27 -5.09 19.83 4.65
N TYR A 28 -5.53 20.87 5.37
CA TYR A 28 -4.68 21.82 6.08
C TYR A 28 -5.05 21.81 7.57
N PRO A 29 -4.69 20.76 8.31
CA PRO A 29 -4.85 20.76 9.76
C PRO A 29 -3.87 21.73 10.42
N ASP A 30 -4.21 22.17 11.62
CA ASP A 30 -3.31 22.96 12.47
C ASP A 30 -2.19 22.10 13.09
N ASP A 31 -2.36 20.79 13.17
CA ASP A 31 -1.37 19.85 13.71
C ASP A 31 -0.30 19.46 12.67
N VAL A 32 0.89 19.10 13.18
CA VAL A 32 1.95 18.52 12.35
C VAL A 32 1.53 17.10 11.96
N VAL A 33 1.52 16.82 10.66
CA VAL A 33 1.12 15.51 10.13
C VAL A 33 2.34 14.74 9.63
N THR A 34 2.41 13.47 9.99
CA THR A 34 3.26 12.47 9.33
C THR A 34 2.36 11.51 8.56
N LEU A 35 2.71 11.25 7.30
CA LEU A 35 2.04 10.27 6.46
C LEU A 35 2.89 9.00 6.43
N SER A 36 2.33 7.90 6.92
CA SER A 36 2.94 6.58 6.86
C SER A 36 2.23 5.73 5.82
N LEU A 37 2.98 5.23 4.84
CA LEU A 37 2.47 4.40 3.74
C LEU A 37 2.91 2.96 3.94
N PHE A 38 1.94 2.05 3.98
CA PHE A 38 2.21 0.62 4.10
C PHE A 38 1.55 -0.16 2.97
N ASP A 39 2.32 -1.00 2.30
CA ASP A 39 1.81 -2.07 1.45
C ASP A 39 2.85 -3.20 1.37
N ALA A 40 2.39 -4.46 1.36
CA ALA A 40 3.28 -5.60 1.18
C ALA A 40 3.78 -5.75 -0.27
N ASN A 41 3.16 -5.07 -1.24
CA ASN A 41 3.61 -4.99 -2.61
C ASN A 41 4.52 -3.76 -2.82
N LEU A 42 5.83 -4.00 -2.86
CA LEU A 42 6.86 -2.95 -3.00
C LEU A 42 6.69 -2.07 -4.24
N GLU A 43 6.37 -2.66 -5.40
CA GLU A 43 6.24 -1.90 -6.65
C GLU A 43 5.05 -0.92 -6.59
N ARG A 44 3.93 -1.37 -6.02
CA ARG A 44 2.76 -0.52 -5.83
C ARG A 44 3.00 0.53 -4.76
N LEU A 45 3.73 0.18 -3.70
CA LEU A 45 4.14 1.13 -2.66
C LEU A 45 5.02 2.24 -3.23
N ASP A 46 6.05 1.90 -4.02
CA ASP A 46 6.95 2.87 -4.68
C ASP A 46 6.17 3.80 -5.63
N LEU A 47 5.26 3.24 -6.43
CA LEU A 47 4.41 4.04 -7.31
C LEU A 47 3.58 5.08 -6.53
N ILE A 48 3.02 4.68 -5.40
CA ILE A 48 2.15 5.53 -4.59
C ILE A 48 2.94 6.50 -3.72
N ASP A 49 4.12 6.14 -3.22
CA ASP A 49 5.05 7.06 -2.55
C ASP A 49 5.46 8.21 -3.49
N ARG A 50 5.77 7.90 -4.75
CA ARG A 50 6.08 8.91 -5.77
C ARG A 50 4.89 9.82 -6.05
N LEU A 51 3.70 9.25 -6.18
CA LEU A 51 2.47 10.04 -6.35
C LEU A 51 2.23 10.96 -5.15
N ALA A 52 2.37 10.45 -3.92
CA ALA A 52 2.22 11.22 -2.71
C ALA A 52 3.18 12.42 -2.73
N ARG A 53 4.49 12.17 -2.86
CA ARG A 53 5.52 13.22 -2.91
C ARG A 53 5.19 14.28 -3.96
N LYS A 54 4.79 13.88 -5.16
CA LYS A 54 4.41 14.81 -6.23
C LYS A 54 3.22 15.69 -5.84
N LEU A 55 2.15 15.08 -5.31
CA LEU A 55 0.97 15.83 -4.89
C LEU A 55 1.31 16.81 -3.75
N PHE A 56 2.05 16.38 -2.73
CA PHE A 56 2.40 17.27 -1.62
C PHE A 56 3.33 18.41 -2.06
N ASP A 57 4.25 18.16 -3.00
CA ASP A 57 5.08 19.20 -3.62
C ASP A 57 4.23 20.23 -4.40
N ASP A 58 3.28 19.77 -5.21
CA ASP A 58 2.35 20.65 -5.97
C ASP A 58 1.51 21.59 -5.07
N PHE A 59 1.23 21.15 -3.84
CA PHE A 59 0.49 21.92 -2.83
C PHE A 59 1.39 22.64 -1.82
N ASN A 60 2.72 22.64 -2.01
CA ASN A 60 3.71 23.21 -1.08
C ASN A 60 3.49 22.74 0.37
N ARG A 61 3.28 21.43 0.54
CA ARG A 61 3.04 20.81 1.85
C ARG A 61 4.34 20.21 2.38
N ASP A 62 4.86 20.80 3.44
CA ASP A 62 5.96 20.22 4.22
C ASP A 62 5.42 19.14 5.16
N LEU A 63 5.20 17.95 4.61
CA LEU A 63 4.69 16.78 5.33
C LEU A 63 5.73 15.66 5.31
N LEU A 64 5.99 15.03 6.46
CA LEU A 64 6.91 13.90 6.52
C LEU A 64 6.25 12.65 5.95
N ILE A 65 6.76 12.14 4.82
CA ILE A 65 6.26 10.91 4.19
C ILE A 65 7.23 9.76 4.46
N ARG A 66 6.74 8.71 5.10
CA ARG A 66 7.43 7.43 5.32
C ARG A 66 6.73 6.34 4.52
N SER A 67 7.50 5.43 3.94
CA SER A 67 6.99 4.26 3.24
C SER A 67 7.76 3.03 3.71
N SER A 68 7.04 1.97 4.11
CA SER A 68 7.65 0.71 4.49
C SER A 68 6.79 -0.48 4.06
N THR A 69 7.46 -1.58 3.74
CA THR A 69 6.82 -2.89 3.56
C THR A 69 6.73 -3.68 4.87
N ASP A 70 7.35 -3.17 5.94
CA ASP A 70 7.21 -3.70 7.30
C ASP A 70 6.08 -2.98 8.03
N LEU A 71 5.08 -3.74 8.45
CA LEU A 71 3.91 -3.21 9.14
C LEU A 71 4.28 -2.61 10.51
N SER A 72 5.26 -3.17 11.20
CA SER A 72 5.67 -2.71 12.53
C SER A 72 6.33 -1.33 12.43
N GLU A 73 7.17 -1.13 11.43
CA GLU A 73 7.77 0.18 11.15
C GLU A 73 6.71 1.20 10.71
N ALA A 74 5.80 0.80 9.83
CA ALA A 74 4.79 1.70 9.30
C ALA A 74 3.73 2.11 10.34
N SER A 75 3.44 1.24 11.31
CA SER A 75 2.43 1.49 12.36
C SER A 75 2.92 2.35 13.51
N GLU A 76 4.22 2.60 13.61
CA GLU A 76 4.81 3.35 14.72
C GLU A 76 4.16 4.74 14.90
N GLY A 77 3.55 4.94 16.08
CA GLY A 77 2.95 6.22 16.48
C GLY A 77 1.63 6.55 15.77
N THR A 78 1.01 5.61 15.05
CA THR A 78 -0.23 5.83 14.29
C THR A 78 -1.36 6.36 15.19
N THR A 79 -1.88 7.53 14.85
CA THR A 79 -3.07 8.11 15.49
C THR A 79 -4.33 7.87 14.66
N ASP A 80 -4.18 7.82 13.34
CA ASP A 80 -5.27 7.69 12.38
C ASP A 80 -4.95 6.57 11.40
N LEU A 81 -5.78 5.53 11.40
CA LEU A 81 -5.65 4.39 10.51
C LEU A 81 -6.67 4.48 9.37
N VAL A 82 -6.18 4.44 8.13
CA VAL A 82 -6.99 4.30 6.93
C VAL A 82 -6.77 2.89 6.34
N LEU A 83 -7.75 2.01 6.53
CA LEU A 83 -7.73 0.65 5.99
C LEU A 83 -8.19 0.66 4.53
N MET A 84 -7.27 0.36 3.62
CA MET A 84 -7.48 0.31 2.18
C MET A 84 -6.96 -0.98 1.55
N LEU A 85 -6.85 -2.05 2.33
CA LEU A 85 -6.28 -3.31 1.88
C LEU A 85 -7.03 -3.86 0.65
N ASN A 86 -6.25 -4.40 -0.28
CA ASN A 86 -6.75 -5.17 -1.43
C ASN A 86 -6.30 -6.63 -1.32
N GLU A 87 -6.81 -7.47 -2.20
CA GLU A 87 -6.52 -8.91 -2.15
C GLU A 87 -5.03 -9.23 -2.33
N ASP A 88 -4.36 -8.62 -3.34
CA ASP A 88 -2.94 -8.89 -3.62
C ASP A 88 -2.03 -8.53 -2.44
N GLY A 89 -2.18 -7.33 -1.88
CA GLY A 89 -1.43 -6.89 -0.70
C GLY A 89 -1.74 -7.77 0.51
N SER A 90 -3.02 -8.07 0.76
CA SER A 90 -3.44 -8.91 1.89
C SER A 90 -2.87 -10.33 1.80
N ARG A 91 -2.88 -10.94 0.60
CA ARG A 91 -2.30 -12.28 0.39
C ARG A 91 -0.79 -12.30 0.62
N ARG A 92 -0.08 -11.21 0.32
CA ARG A 92 1.36 -11.07 0.61
C ARG A 92 1.63 -10.87 2.11
N MET A 93 0.77 -10.12 2.81
CA MET A 93 0.87 -9.89 4.25
C MET A 93 0.65 -11.17 5.06
N VAL A 94 -0.40 -11.93 4.75
CA VAL A 94 -0.82 -13.10 5.55
C VAL A 94 0.06 -14.32 5.30
N GLY A 95 0.80 -14.37 4.19
CA GLY A 95 1.78 -15.42 3.94
C GLY A 95 2.47 -15.31 2.59
N ALA A 96 3.77 -15.06 2.61
CA ALA A 96 4.67 -15.36 1.51
C ALA A 96 5.18 -16.81 1.68
N VAL A 97 5.02 -17.63 0.65
CA VAL A 97 5.78 -18.88 0.52
C VAL A 97 6.69 -18.71 -0.71
N SER A 98 7.84 -19.36 -0.73
CA SER A 98 8.78 -19.32 -1.88
C SER A 98 8.06 -19.68 -3.18
N SER A 99 8.14 -18.87 -4.25
CA SER A 99 7.39 -19.12 -5.50
C SER A 99 7.75 -20.48 -6.11
N ASP A 100 6.85 -21.11 -6.88
CA ASP A 100 7.18 -22.37 -7.58
C ASP A 100 8.34 -22.18 -8.59
N LYS A 101 8.58 -20.94 -9.03
CA LYS A 101 9.78 -20.57 -9.80
C LYS A 101 11.05 -20.66 -8.96
N LEU A 102 10.99 -20.28 -7.68
CA LEU A 102 12.09 -20.46 -6.73
C LEU A 102 12.32 -21.95 -6.40
N GLN A 103 11.24 -22.76 -6.30
CA GLN A 103 11.37 -24.22 -6.12
C GLN A 103 11.96 -24.91 -7.36
N ALA A 104 11.63 -24.45 -8.57
CA ALA A 104 12.29 -24.93 -9.79
C ALA A 104 13.78 -24.57 -9.88
N PHE A 105 14.25 -23.56 -9.14
CA PHE A 105 15.68 -23.26 -8.99
C PHE A 105 16.37 -24.16 -7.96
N GLU A 106 15.63 -24.64 -6.95
CA GLU A 106 16.13 -25.55 -5.91
C GLU A 106 16.31 -27.00 -6.42
N GLU A 107 15.61 -27.40 -7.49
CA GLU A 107 15.69 -28.76 -8.07
C GLU A 107 16.75 -28.95 -9.17
N MET A 108 17.56 -27.94 -9.50
CA MET A 108 18.68 -28.13 -10.44
C MET A 108 19.87 -28.76 -9.70
N GLU A 109 20.24 -30.00 -10.08
CA GLU A 109 21.41 -30.71 -9.58
C GLU A 109 22.66 -29.82 -9.51
N GLU A 110 23.37 -29.88 -8.38
CA GLU A 110 24.64 -29.19 -8.14
C GLU A 110 25.66 -29.57 -9.24
N ASP A 111 25.86 -28.66 -10.19
CA ASP A 111 26.97 -28.71 -11.14
C ASP A 111 28.26 -28.35 -10.36
N PRO A 112 29.27 -29.24 -10.27
CA PRO A 112 30.45 -29.05 -9.42
C PRO A 112 31.39 -27.90 -9.88
N PHE A 113 31.00 -27.13 -10.89
CA PHE A 113 31.74 -25.93 -11.31
C PHE A 113 31.36 -24.71 -10.44
N GLU A 114 32.15 -24.47 -9.40
CA GLU A 114 32.17 -23.20 -8.65
C GLU A 114 32.40 -22.02 -9.61
N LEU A 115 31.34 -21.31 -9.98
CA LEU A 115 31.42 -19.97 -10.58
C LEU A 115 31.17 -18.91 -9.51
N ARG A 116 32.26 -18.43 -8.90
CA ARG A 116 32.25 -17.25 -8.04
C ARG A 116 32.07 -15.99 -8.90
N LYS A 117 30.94 -15.31 -8.70
CA LYS A 117 30.40 -14.11 -9.39
C LYS A 117 29.53 -14.40 -10.62
N GLY A 118 28.25 -14.06 -10.45
CA GLY A 118 27.20 -13.82 -11.45
C GLY A 118 27.59 -14.09 -12.90
N ASP A 119 27.31 -15.32 -13.33
CA ASP A 119 27.27 -15.65 -14.75
C ASP A 119 26.17 -14.82 -15.41
N ARG A 120 26.53 -13.97 -16.39
CA ARG A 120 25.57 -13.14 -17.15
C ARG A 120 24.55 -13.97 -17.94
N ASN A 121 24.81 -15.26 -18.13
CA ASN A 121 23.97 -16.16 -18.90
C ASN A 121 23.16 -17.13 -18.03
N ARG A 122 23.30 -17.09 -16.70
CA ARG A 122 22.50 -17.89 -15.77
C ARG A 122 21.76 -16.98 -14.77
N PRO A 123 20.50 -17.28 -14.43
CA PRO A 123 19.79 -16.53 -13.40
C PRO A 123 20.57 -16.56 -12.08
N THR A 124 20.58 -15.43 -11.36
CA THR A 124 21.24 -15.37 -10.04
C THR A 124 20.54 -16.32 -9.06
N PRO A 125 21.29 -17.18 -8.35
CA PRO A 125 20.71 -18.13 -7.41
C PRO A 125 19.87 -17.45 -6.33
N PRO A 126 18.74 -18.04 -5.90
CA PRO A 126 17.81 -17.48 -4.91
C PRO A 126 18.47 -16.99 -3.62
N GLU A 127 19.38 -17.80 -3.06
CA GLU A 127 20.12 -17.48 -1.82
C GLU A 127 21.08 -16.29 -1.96
N GLN A 128 21.43 -15.91 -3.20
CA GLN A 128 22.25 -14.73 -3.51
C GLN A 128 21.42 -13.50 -3.88
N LEU A 129 20.11 -13.66 -4.07
CA LEU A 129 19.22 -12.52 -4.29
C LEU A 129 19.12 -11.67 -3.03
N SER A 130 19.13 -10.34 -3.23
CA SER A 130 18.86 -9.40 -2.16
C SER A 130 17.44 -9.63 -1.59
N PRO A 131 17.20 -9.32 -0.30
CA PRO A 131 15.86 -9.40 0.29
C PRO A 131 14.79 -8.67 -0.54
N ALA A 132 15.14 -7.48 -1.05
CA ALA A 132 14.27 -6.69 -1.94
C ALA A 132 13.91 -7.46 -3.23
N THR A 133 14.90 -8.08 -3.88
CA THR A 133 14.67 -8.86 -5.12
C THR A 133 13.84 -10.11 -4.87
N ARG A 134 14.04 -10.81 -3.74
CA ARG A 134 13.19 -11.96 -3.36
C ARG A 134 11.75 -11.54 -3.14
N ASN A 135 11.53 -10.41 -2.47
CA ASN A 135 10.17 -9.88 -2.25
C ASN A 135 9.48 -9.53 -3.56
N MET A 136 10.18 -8.93 -4.54
CA MET A 136 9.63 -8.67 -5.87
C MET A 136 9.21 -9.95 -6.61
N LEU A 137 9.99 -11.02 -6.49
CA LEU A 137 9.74 -12.30 -7.16
C LEU A 137 8.75 -13.21 -6.40
N SER A 138 8.38 -12.86 -5.18
CA SER A 138 7.41 -13.60 -4.39
C SER A 138 6.01 -13.47 -4.99
N GLN A 139 5.31 -14.60 -5.10
CA GLN A 139 3.88 -14.63 -5.44
C GLN A 139 3.04 -14.65 -4.16
N PRO A 140 1.87 -13.98 -4.13
CA PRO A 140 0.98 -14.02 -2.97
C PRO A 140 0.52 -15.46 -2.72
N LYS A 141 0.60 -15.93 -1.47
CA LYS A 141 0.45 -17.37 -1.19
C LYS A 141 -0.63 -17.76 -0.20
N ALA A 142 -1.21 -16.81 0.54
CA ALA A 142 -2.43 -17.10 1.27
C ALA A 142 -3.46 -17.64 0.27
N THR A 143 -3.93 -18.87 0.49
CA THR A 143 -5.02 -19.50 -0.25
C THR A 143 -6.31 -19.35 0.55
N GLY A 144 -7.45 -19.30 -0.14
CA GLY A 144 -8.75 -19.14 0.50
C GLY A 144 -9.57 -17.97 -0.05
N PRO A 145 -10.81 -17.81 0.43
CA PRO A 145 -11.72 -16.76 0.02
C PRO A 145 -11.10 -15.38 0.20
N ARG A 146 -11.33 -14.49 -0.78
CA ARG A 146 -10.83 -13.11 -0.77
C ARG A 146 -11.10 -12.40 0.55
N ASP A 147 -12.33 -12.49 1.05
CA ASP A 147 -12.77 -11.70 2.20
C ASP A 147 -12.12 -12.18 3.51
N GLU A 148 -11.86 -13.48 3.64
CA GLU A 148 -11.15 -14.06 4.79
C GLU A 148 -9.69 -13.59 4.83
N VAL A 149 -9.02 -13.55 3.67
CA VAL A 149 -7.62 -13.10 3.59
C VAL A 149 -7.50 -11.60 3.88
N ILE A 150 -8.39 -10.79 3.33
CA ILE A 150 -8.40 -9.34 3.62
C ILE A 150 -8.72 -9.10 5.09
N LEU A 151 -9.66 -9.84 5.69
CA LEU A 151 -9.98 -9.74 7.11
C LEU A 151 -8.79 -10.13 7.99
N ALA A 152 -8.09 -11.22 7.67
CA ALA A 152 -6.89 -11.62 8.39
C ALA A 152 -5.79 -10.56 8.31
N ALA A 153 -5.55 -9.98 7.13
CA ALA A 153 -4.61 -8.87 6.98
C ALA A 153 -5.03 -7.62 7.76
N ALA A 154 -6.34 -7.29 7.77
CA ALA A 154 -6.86 -6.16 8.53
C ALA A 154 -6.67 -6.35 10.04
N ASN A 155 -6.88 -7.57 10.56
CA ASN A 155 -6.65 -7.87 11.98
C ASN A 155 -5.18 -7.65 12.37
N LEU A 156 -4.22 -8.07 11.53
CA LEU A 156 -2.79 -7.82 11.77
C LEU A 156 -2.49 -6.31 11.89
N VAL A 157 -3.13 -5.47 11.07
CA VAL A 157 -2.96 -4.01 11.13
C VAL A 157 -3.58 -3.47 12.42
N LEU A 158 -4.82 -3.86 12.73
CA LEU A 158 -5.54 -3.38 13.91
C LEU A 158 -4.83 -3.77 15.22
N GLU A 159 -4.22 -4.95 15.28
CA GLU A 159 -3.42 -5.40 16.43
C GLU A 159 -2.19 -4.51 16.68
N GLN A 160 -1.61 -3.93 15.63
CA GLN A 160 -0.46 -3.02 15.71
C GLN A 160 -0.86 -1.56 15.98
N THR A 161 -2.14 -1.22 15.81
CA THR A 161 -2.66 0.15 15.98
C THR A 161 -3.91 0.21 16.86
N PRO A 162 -3.88 -0.32 18.11
CA PRO A 162 -5.06 -0.51 18.94
C PRO A 162 -5.75 0.79 19.35
N ASP A 163 -4.99 1.88 19.51
CA ASP A 163 -5.50 3.17 19.98
C ASP A 163 -5.80 4.15 18.84
N SER A 164 -5.69 3.69 17.58
CA SER A 164 -5.88 4.56 16.42
C SER A 164 -7.34 4.77 16.07
N ARG A 165 -7.69 6.00 15.68
CA ARG A 165 -8.98 6.27 15.07
C ARG A 165 -9.01 5.63 13.69
N THR A 166 -9.95 4.72 13.45
CA THR A 166 -9.95 3.89 12.24
C THR A 166 -11.07 4.26 11.26
N VAL A 167 -10.71 4.38 9.98
CA VAL A 167 -11.66 4.39 8.86
C VAL A 167 -11.35 3.27 7.88
N SER A 168 -12.39 2.56 7.44
CA SER A 168 -12.30 1.47 6.47
C SER A 168 -12.89 1.88 5.13
N LEU A 169 -12.05 1.82 4.09
CA LEU A 169 -12.41 2.00 2.68
C LEU A 169 -12.43 0.65 1.93
N MET A 170 -12.25 -0.45 2.65
CA MET A 170 -12.29 -1.81 2.11
C MET A 170 -13.72 -2.17 1.66
N ARG A 171 -13.87 -3.06 0.69
CA ARG A 171 -15.20 -3.49 0.17
C ARG A 171 -15.40 -4.98 0.32
N GLY A 172 -16.61 -5.36 0.78
CA GLY A 172 -17.03 -6.75 0.95
C GLY A 172 -16.48 -7.41 2.21
N VAL A 173 -15.81 -6.65 3.09
CA VAL A 173 -15.21 -7.17 4.32
C VAL A 173 -15.78 -6.41 5.50
N VAL A 174 -16.37 -7.16 6.44
CA VAL A 174 -16.91 -6.63 7.68
C VAL A 174 -15.86 -6.85 8.77
N LEU A 175 -15.42 -5.77 9.42
CA LEU A 175 -14.48 -5.86 10.53
C LEU A 175 -15.15 -6.50 11.77
N PRO A 176 -14.38 -7.14 12.66
CA PRO A 176 -14.92 -7.83 13.83
C PRO A 176 -15.72 -6.88 14.74
N SER A 177 -16.79 -7.40 15.33
CA SER A 177 -17.60 -6.67 16.31
C SER A 177 -16.73 -6.25 17.51
N GLY A 178 -16.81 -4.97 17.89
CA GLY A 178 -16.00 -4.39 18.96
C GLY A 178 -14.84 -3.50 18.49
N THR A 179 -14.50 -3.52 17.19
CA THR A 179 -13.57 -2.55 16.60
C THR A 179 -14.32 -1.24 16.31
N GLU A 180 -14.00 -0.16 17.01
CA GLU A 180 -14.55 1.16 16.71
C GLU A 180 -13.96 1.68 15.40
N HIS A 181 -14.78 1.77 14.35
CA HIS A 181 -14.34 2.26 13.05
C HIS A 181 -15.49 2.91 12.28
N LEU A 182 -15.15 3.85 11.39
CA LEU A 182 -16.07 4.37 10.39
C LEU A 182 -15.90 3.58 9.09
N HIS A 183 -16.97 3.06 8.52
CA HIS A 183 -16.94 2.45 7.19
C HIS A 183 -17.43 3.46 6.15
N LEU A 184 -16.63 3.73 5.12
CA LEU A 184 -17.01 4.60 4.02
C LEU A 184 -17.09 3.82 2.71
N ASN A 185 -18.24 3.90 2.05
CA ASN A 185 -18.45 3.37 0.70
C ASN A 185 -17.83 4.27 -0.39
N TRP A 186 -16.58 4.67 -0.20
CA TRP A 186 -15.83 5.59 -1.06
C TRP A 186 -14.36 5.12 -1.16
N PRO A 187 -13.65 5.35 -2.28
CA PRO A 187 -14.14 5.88 -3.58
C PRO A 187 -15.15 4.96 -4.27
N GLU A 188 -15.70 5.38 -5.41
CA GLU A 188 -16.47 4.50 -6.31
C GLU A 188 -15.66 3.25 -6.73
N PRO A 189 -16.33 2.15 -7.10
CA PRO A 189 -15.64 1.03 -7.72
C PRO A 189 -15.13 1.43 -9.11
N ILE A 190 -13.93 0.95 -9.45
CA ILE A 190 -13.36 1.11 -10.78
C ILE A 190 -13.80 -0.09 -11.62
N ASP A 191 -14.24 0.18 -12.85
CA ASP A 191 -14.52 -0.84 -13.86
C ASP A 191 -13.30 -1.75 -14.06
N GLU A 192 -13.50 -3.07 -14.09
CA GLU A 192 -12.44 -4.06 -14.29
C GLU A 192 -11.62 -3.78 -15.56
N MET A 193 -12.25 -3.25 -16.60
CA MET A 193 -11.57 -2.86 -17.85
C MET A 193 -10.64 -1.66 -17.69
N LYS A 194 -10.93 -0.78 -16.71
CA LYS A 194 -10.14 0.43 -16.43
C LYS A 194 -9.03 0.18 -15.42
N LEU A 195 -9.18 -0.82 -14.56
CA LEU A 195 -8.24 -1.11 -13.47
C LEU A 195 -6.77 -1.25 -13.96
N PRO A 196 -6.46 -1.94 -15.08
CA PRO A 196 -5.08 -2.03 -15.58
C PRO A 196 -4.50 -0.70 -16.08
N LEU A 197 -5.35 0.29 -16.38
CA LEU A 197 -4.93 1.60 -16.89
C LEU A 197 -4.55 2.56 -15.77
N ILE A 198 -5.00 2.31 -14.53
CA ILE A 198 -4.80 3.21 -13.40
C ILE A 198 -3.31 3.42 -13.06
N PRO A 199 -2.43 2.40 -13.04
CA PRO A 199 -1.00 2.63 -12.84
C PRO A 199 -0.40 3.57 -13.88
N HIS A 200 -0.80 3.45 -15.16
CA HIS A 200 -0.35 4.36 -16.22
C HIS A 200 -0.90 5.77 -16.06
N GLN A 201 -2.13 5.91 -15.57
CA GLN A 201 -2.70 7.20 -15.18
C GLN A 201 -1.88 7.86 -14.06
N ILE A 202 -1.52 7.09 -13.03
CA ILE A 202 -0.69 7.57 -11.91
C ILE A 202 0.68 8.04 -12.41
N LEU A 203 1.32 7.29 -13.29
CA LEU A 203 2.59 7.69 -13.89
C LEU A 203 2.47 9.00 -14.68
N ARG A 204 1.40 9.18 -15.47
CA ARG A 204 1.16 10.44 -16.20
C ARG A 204 0.98 11.63 -15.24
N TRP A 205 0.31 11.45 -14.10
CA TRP A 205 0.22 12.48 -13.08
C TRP A 205 1.58 12.80 -12.44
N ILE A 206 2.39 11.77 -12.12
CA ILE A 206 3.74 11.95 -11.56
C ILE A 206 4.63 12.76 -12.52
N TYR A 207 4.61 12.43 -13.80
CA TYR A 207 5.44 13.08 -14.83
C TYR A 207 4.85 14.38 -15.38
N CYS A 208 3.69 14.83 -14.88
CA CYS A 208 2.96 15.99 -15.40
C CYS A 208 2.56 15.90 -16.88
N ASP A 209 2.47 14.69 -17.42
CA ASP A 209 1.97 14.44 -18.79
C ASP A 209 0.45 14.66 -18.89
N GLU A 210 -0.24 14.63 -17.75
CA GLU A 210 -1.67 14.87 -17.62
C GLU A 210 -1.98 15.69 -16.36
N PRO A 211 -2.91 16.67 -16.41
CA PRO A 211 -3.25 17.47 -15.24
C PRO A 211 -3.91 16.63 -14.13
N THR A 212 -3.65 17.02 -12.88
CA THR A 212 -4.21 16.38 -11.69
C THR A 212 -5.52 17.03 -11.21
N ASN A 213 -6.10 17.96 -11.97
CA ASN A 213 -7.26 18.76 -11.56
C ASN A 213 -8.46 17.92 -11.11
N ASP A 214 -8.85 16.93 -11.90
CA ASP A 214 -10.00 16.06 -11.57
C ASP A 214 -9.74 15.24 -10.30
N LEU A 215 -8.49 14.78 -10.13
CA LEU A 215 -8.05 14.07 -8.93
C LEU A 215 -8.11 14.97 -7.69
N ILE A 216 -7.67 16.22 -7.83
CA ILE A 216 -7.70 17.24 -6.78
C ILE A 216 -9.14 17.58 -6.41
N GLU A 217 -10.02 17.76 -7.38
CA GLU A 217 -11.44 18.06 -7.16
C GLU A 217 -12.12 16.92 -6.39
N ALA A 218 -11.87 15.68 -6.79
CA ALA A 218 -12.32 14.48 -6.07
C ALA A 218 -11.76 14.42 -4.63
N GLY A 219 -10.54 14.92 -4.41
CA GLY A 219 -9.91 15.02 -3.09
C GLY A 219 -10.53 16.07 -2.16
N ARG A 220 -11.11 17.15 -2.69
CA ARG A 220 -11.72 18.22 -1.88
C ARG A 220 -13.11 17.87 -1.39
N ASN A 221 -13.90 17.21 -2.25
CA ASN A 221 -15.33 17.00 -2.02
C ASN A 221 -15.64 15.51 -1.86
N ASN A 222 -15.35 14.95 -0.68
CA ASN A 222 -15.59 13.54 -0.41
C ASN A 222 -15.89 13.26 1.09
N PRO A 223 -16.50 12.11 1.42
CA PRO A 223 -16.83 11.76 2.80
C PRO A 223 -15.60 11.46 3.68
N PHE A 224 -14.47 11.07 3.09
CA PHE A 224 -13.23 10.84 3.84
C PHE A 224 -12.68 12.15 4.42
N ARG A 225 -12.92 13.28 3.74
CA ARG A 225 -12.54 14.60 4.21
C ARG A 225 -13.22 14.98 5.53
N ALA A 226 -14.52 14.72 5.65
CA ALA A 226 -15.26 14.97 6.89
C ALA A 226 -14.66 14.16 8.06
N TRP A 227 -14.30 12.90 7.80
CA TRP A 227 -13.61 12.09 8.80
C TRP A 227 -12.26 12.69 9.19
N LEU A 228 -11.45 13.24 8.27
CA LEU A 228 -10.17 13.85 8.65
C LEU A 228 -10.32 15.08 9.57
N GLU A 229 -11.40 15.85 9.42
CA GLU A 229 -11.64 17.11 10.13
C GLU A 229 -12.29 16.94 11.51
N ASP A 230 -12.99 15.84 11.72
CA ASP A 230 -13.54 15.40 13.02
C ASP A 230 -12.44 15.01 14.03
#